data_AF-A0A9J6R7Z2-F1
#
_entry.id   AF-A0A9J6R7Z2-F1
#
_cell.length_a   1.000
_cell.length_b   1.000
_cell.length_c   1.000
_cell.angle_alpha   90.00
_cell.angle_beta   90.00
_cell.angle_gamma   90.00
#
_symmetry.space_group_name_H-M   'P 1'
#
loop_
_entity.id
_entity.type
_entity.pdbx_description
1 polymer ?
#
loop_
_entity_poly.entity_id
_entity_poly.type
_entity_poly.pdbx_seq_one_letter_code
_entity_poly.pdbx_strand_id
1 'polypeptide(L)' 'MKELTNELLVEAYFAALKYKLDRHFIYLLLLEIIERKITLQEVPYYHKSKSS' A
#
# COMPACT_ATOMS: atom_id res chain seq x y z
N MET A 1 -12.90 3.41 2.63
CA MET A 1 -11.54 3.93 2.36
C MET A 1 -11.49 5.45 2.27
N LYS A 2 -12.58 6.12 1.86
CA LYS A 2 -12.65 7.60 1.72
C LYS A 2 -12.18 8.43 2.92
N GLU A 3 -12.29 7.89 4.13
CA GLU A 3 -11.84 8.56 5.37
C GLU A 3 -10.37 8.26 5.76
N LEU A 4 -9.71 7.29 5.10
CA LEU A 4 -8.29 7.04 5.35
C LEU A 4 -7.47 8.23 4.86
N THR A 5 -6.47 8.64 5.65
CA THR A 5 -5.44 9.55 5.14
C THR A 5 -4.64 8.84 4.04
N ASN A 6 -3.97 9.61 3.19
CA ASN A 6 -3.17 9.05 2.11
C ASN A 6 -2.06 8.12 2.64
N GLU A 7 -1.43 8.48 3.75
CA GLU A 7 -0.41 7.68 4.43
C GLU A 7 -0.97 6.32 4.89
N LEU A 8 -2.08 6.33 5.63
CA LEU A 8 -2.71 5.10 6.12
C LEU A 8 -3.22 4.20 4.99
N LEU A 9 -3.69 4.79 3.88
CA LEU A 9 -4.13 4.05 2.72
C LEU A 9 -2.97 3.29 2.06
N VAL A 10 -1.80 3.93 1.92
CA VAL A 10 -0.62 3.27 1.34
C VAL A 10 -0.01 2.26 2.31
N GLU A 11 0.04 2.55 3.60
CA GLU A 11 0.46 1.58 4.62
C GLU A 11 -0.43 0.34 4.62
N ALA A 12 -1.75 0.50 4.55
CA ALA A 12 -2.71 -0.59 4.46
C ALA A 12 -2.49 -1.43 3.19
N TYR A 13 -2.20 -0.80 2.05
CA TYR A 13 -1.88 -1.50 0.80
C TYR A 13 -0.65 -2.39 0.94
N PHE A 14 0.47 -1.86 1.45
CA PHE A 14 1.69 -2.65 1.63
C PHE A 14 1.54 -3.72 2.72
N ALA A 15 0.81 -3.42 3.80
CA ALA A 15 0.49 -4.41 4.82
C ALA A 15 -0.35 -5.56 4.23
N ALA A 16 -1.37 -5.25 3.43
CA ALA A 16 -2.22 -6.24 2.79
C ALA A 16 -1.42 -7.17 1.85
N LEU A 17 -0.46 -6.61 1.10
CA LEU A 17 0.50 -7.39 0.30
C LEU A 17 1.38 -8.28 1.17
N LYS A 18 1.99 -7.73 2.24
CA LYS A 18 2.89 -8.45 3.14
C LYS A 18 2.21 -9.65 3.81
N TYR A 19 0.98 -9.47 4.28
CA TYR A 19 0.23 -10.51 4.98
C TYR A 19 -0.55 -11.43 4.03
N LYS A 20 -0.41 -11.26 2.71
CA LYS A 20 -1.11 -12.05 1.68
C LYS A 20 -2.63 -12.08 1.94
N LEU A 21 -3.19 -10.92 2.25
CA LEU A 21 -4.63 -10.78 2.46
C LEU A 21 -5.38 -11.04 1.15
N ASP A 22 -6.70 -11.03 1.24
CA ASP A 22 -7.58 -11.25 0.10
C ASP A 22 -7.22 -10.33 -1.10
N ARG A 23 -7.22 -10.94 -2.30
CA ARG A 23 -6.81 -10.25 -3.53
C ARG A 23 -7.78 -9.15 -3.93
N HIS A 24 -9.07 -9.33 -3.65
CA HIS A 24 -10.08 -8.31 -3.95
C HIS A 24 -9.90 -7.11 -3.01
N PHE A 25 -9.61 -7.34 -1.73
CA PHE A 25 -9.26 -6.29 -0.78
C PHE A 25 -8.03 -5.47 -1.22
N ILE A 26 -6.95 -6.14 -1.63
CA ILE A 26 -5.74 -5.48 -2.15
C ILE A 26 -6.07 -4.63 -3.39
N TYR A 27 -6.90 -5.17 -4.29
CA TYR A 27 -7.34 -4.46 -5.48
C TYR A 27 -8.13 -3.19 -5.17
N LEU A 28 -9.03 -3.24 -4.18
CA LEU A 28 -9.79 -2.06 -3.74
C LEU A 28 -8.87 -0.97 -3.16
N LEU A 29 -7.83 -1.34 -2.41
CA LEU A 29 -6.83 -0.38 -1.90
C LEU A 29 -6.07 0.28 -3.05
N LEU A 30 -5.66 -0.50 -4.05
CA LEU A 30 -4.95 -0.01 -5.23
C LEU A 30 -5.82 0.96 -6.05
N LEU A 31 -7.10 0.63 -6.24
CA LEU A 31 -8.03 1.51 -6.95
C LEU A 31 -8.16 2.88 -6.29
N GLU A 32 -8.32 2.91 -4.96
CA GLU A 32 -8.42 4.17 -4.23
C GLU A 32 -7.10 4.99 -4.29
N ILE A 33 -5.93 4.32 -4.25
CA ILE A 33 -4.61 4.96 -4.42
C ILE A 33 -4.51 5.64 -5.79
N ILE A 34 -4.95 4.96 -6.85
CA ILE A 34 -4.96 5.49 -8.22
C ILE A 34 -5.96 6.65 -8.34
N GLU A 35 -7.16 6.50 -7.79
CA GLU A 35 -8.21 7.54 -7.80
C GLU A 35 -7.71 8.85 -7.17
N ARG A 36 -6.96 8.74 -6.07
CA ARG A 36 -6.36 9.88 -5.36
C ARG A 36 -5.05 10.38 -5.96
N LYS A 37 -4.54 9.73 -7.01
CA LYS A 37 -3.26 10.04 -7.65
C LYS A 37 -2.09 10.05 -6.66
N ILE A 38 -2.09 9.13 -5.69
CA ILE A 38 -1.01 9.01 -4.72
C ILE A 38 0.16 8.29 -5.37
N THR A 39 1.33 8.92 -5.39
CA THR A 39 2.57 8.29 -5.88
C THR A 39 3.08 7.31 -4.83
N LEU A 40 3.31 6.05 -5.23
CA LEU A 40 3.85 5.00 -4.34
C LEU A 40 5.37 5.08 -4.13
N GLN A 41 6.02 6.11 -4.68
CA GLN A 41 7.43 6.40 -4.45
C GLN A 41 7.54 7.09 -3.08
N GLU A 42 8.33 6.50 -2.19
CA GLU A 42 8.64 6.97 -0.82
C GLU A 42 7.62 6.67 0.28
N VAL A 43 7.06 5.46 0.32
CA VAL A 43 6.85 4.86 1.65
C VAL A 43 8.11 4.08 1.97
N PRO A 44 8.82 4.35 3.08
CA PRO A 44 10.02 3.63 3.48
C PRO A 44 9.62 2.23 3.98
N TYR A 45 9.04 1.40 3.12
CA TYR A 45 8.88 -0.01 3.38
C TYR A 45 10.24 -0.67 3.17
N TYR A 46 11.04 -0.63 4.24
CA TYR A 46 12.20 -1.48 4.52
C TYR A 46 12.83 -2.14 3.28
N HIS A 47 13.82 -1.46 2.69
CA HIS A 47 14.89 -2.14 1.96
C HIS A 47 15.66 -3.01 2.97
N LYS A 48 15.23 -4.25 3.21
CA LYS A 48 16.08 -5.25 3.86
C LYS A 48 16.09 -6.54 3.07
N SER A 49 16.87 -6.52 2.00
CA SER A 49 17.49 -7.74 1.46
C SER A 49 18.47 -7.36 0.34
N LYS A 50 19.73 -7.12 0.72
CA LYS A 50 20.96 -7.67 0.12
C LYS A 50 22.19 -6.85 0.54
N SER A 51 22.92 -7.38 1.52
CA SER A 51 24.38 -7.25 1.56
C SER A 51 24.87 -8.62 2.01
N SER A 52 25.25 -9.42 0.99
CA SER A 52 26.12 -10.58 1.15
C SER A 52 27.53 -10.14 1.49
#